data_AF-A0A436AX07-F1
#
_entry.id   AF-A0A436AX07-F1
#
_cell.length_a   1.000
_cell.length_b   1.000
_cell.length_c   1.000
_cell.angle_alpha   90.00
_cell.angle_beta   90.00
_cell.angle_gamma   90.00
#
_symmetry.space_group_name_H-M   'P 1'
#
loop_
_entity.id
_entity.type
_entity.pdbx_description
1 polymer ?
#
loop_
_entity_poly.entity_id
_entity_poly.type
_entity_poly.pdbx_seq_one_letter_code
_entity_poly.pdbx_strand_id
1 'polypeptide(L)'
;ETAGKAGARFVGIGEADYPPLLRNMDHPPPLLAVKGNAAVFRLPGVAIVGARNASLAGIKMARMLAADLGRDGYAIVSGLARGIDTAAHQGSLATGTIGVLAGGLDQPYPPENAGLCEEIADRAGRKT
;
A
#
# COMPACT_ATOMS: atom_id res chain seq x y z
N GLU A 1 13.52 4.00 -18.03
CA GLU A 1 13.66 2.60 -18.49
C GLU A 1 13.47 1.54 -17.39
N THR A 2 13.92 1.76 -16.15
CA THR A 2 13.82 0.75 -15.06
C THR A 2 12.41 0.56 -14.50
N ALA A 3 11.62 1.64 -14.32
CA ALA A 3 10.26 1.55 -13.77
C ALA A 3 9.29 0.74 -14.65
N GLY A 4 9.33 0.96 -15.97
CA GLY A 4 8.48 0.22 -16.92
C GLY A 4 8.77 -1.29 -16.96
N LYS A 5 10.02 -1.71 -16.69
CA LYS A 5 10.39 -3.13 -16.58
C LYS A 5 9.84 -3.80 -15.31
N ALA A 6 9.56 -3.02 -14.27
CA ALA A 6 8.98 -3.49 -13.01
C ALA A 6 7.43 -3.40 -12.97
N GLY A 7 6.78 -3.03 -14.08
CA GLY A 7 5.33 -2.79 -14.12
C GLY A 7 4.89 -1.50 -13.42
N ALA A 8 5.84 -0.62 -13.11
CA ALA A 8 5.58 0.66 -12.47
C ALA A 8 5.57 1.82 -13.48
N ARG A 9 4.83 2.86 -13.14
CA ARG A 9 4.78 4.12 -13.90
C ARG A 9 5.07 5.29 -12.99
N PHE A 10 5.63 6.35 -13.57
CA PHE A 10 5.78 7.60 -12.86
C PHE A 10 4.50 8.41 -12.95
N VAL A 11 4.11 9.03 -11.84
CA VAL A 11 2.91 9.87 -11.73
C VAL A 11 3.33 11.20 -11.12
N GLY A 12 3.22 12.27 -11.90
CA GLY A 12 3.57 13.62 -11.49
C GLY A 12 2.52 14.30 -10.61
N ILE A 13 2.96 15.25 -9.79
CA ILE A 13 2.05 16.13 -9.06
C ILE A 13 1.16 16.91 -10.05
N GLY A 14 -0.15 16.73 -9.94
CA GLY A 14 -1.14 17.31 -10.87
C GLY A 14 -1.80 16.31 -11.80
N GLU A 15 -1.23 15.11 -11.98
CA GLU A 15 -1.87 14.04 -12.74
C GLU A 15 -3.06 13.44 -11.99
N ALA A 16 -3.99 12.85 -12.75
CA ALA A 16 -5.24 12.28 -12.22
C ALA A 16 -5.02 11.13 -11.24
N ASP A 17 -3.91 10.41 -11.38
CA ASP A 17 -3.57 9.23 -10.58
C ASP A 17 -2.66 9.56 -9.38
N TYR A 18 -2.29 10.83 -9.22
CA TYR A 18 -1.50 11.26 -8.08
C TYR A 18 -2.37 11.23 -6.81
N PRO A 19 -1.92 10.62 -5.70
CA PRO A 19 -2.72 10.50 -4.48
C PRO A 19 -3.18 11.87 -3.96
N PRO A 20 -4.49 12.14 -3.85
CA PRO A 20 -5.00 13.44 -3.41
C PRO A 20 -4.49 13.87 -2.03
N LEU A 21 -4.34 12.92 -1.10
CA LEU A 21 -3.84 13.19 0.24
C LEU A 21 -2.39 13.72 0.24
N LEU A 22 -1.52 13.17 -0.61
CA LEU A 22 -0.14 13.64 -0.71
C LEU A 22 -0.06 15.02 -1.34
N ARG A 23 -1.01 15.40 -2.20
CA ARG A 23 -1.03 16.73 -2.82
C ARG A 23 -1.23 17.86 -1.79
N ASN A 24 -1.83 17.54 -0.64
CA ASN A 24 -2.19 18.51 0.39
C ASN A 24 -1.12 18.66 1.50
N MET A 25 0.01 17.94 1.42
CA MET A 25 1.10 18.10 2.40
C MET A 25 1.97 19.32 2.06
N ASP A 26 2.73 19.82 3.04
CA ASP A 26 3.58 21.02 2.86
C ASP A 26 4.64 20.86 1.75
N HIS A 27 5.19 19.65 1.63
CA HIS A 27 6.23 19.30 0.67
C HIS A 27 5.86 18.03 -0.10
N PRO A 28 4.92 18.12 -1.05
CA PRO A 28 4.45 16.96 -1.80
C PRO A 28 5.57 16.45 -2.70
N PRO A 29 5.81 15.12 -2.75
CA PRO A 29 6.80 14.57 -3.66
C PRO A 29 6.39 14.88 -5.11
N PRO A 30 7.22 15.55 -5.92
CA PRO A 30 6.80 16.02 -7.25
C PRO A 30 6.52 14.86 -8.23
N LEU A 31 7.08 13.68 -7.96
CA LEU A 31 6.96 12.49 -8.79
C LEU A 31 6.90 11.25 -7.90
N LEU A 32 5.97 10.34 -8.20
CA LEU A 32 5.84 9.05 -7.52
C LEU A 32 6.02 7.91 -8.53
N ALA A 33 6.69 6.83 -8.12
CA ALA A 33 6.64 5.57 -8.84
C ALA A 33 5.47 4.75 -8.28
N VAL A 34 4.51 4.41 -9.14
CA VAL A 34 3.29 3.68 -8.77
C VAL A 34 3.24 2.38 -9.55
N LYS A 35 3.02 1.26 -8.84
CA LYS A 35 2.75 -0.06 -9.42
C LYS A 35 1.36 -0.52 -8.97
N GLY A 36 0.57 -1.06 -9.89
CA GLY A 36 -0.81 -1.48 -9.63
C GLY A 36 -1.87 -0.41 -9.94
N ASN A 37 -3.05 -0.56 -9.33
CA ASN A 37 -4.23 0.25 -9.67
C ASN A 37 -4.36 1.52 -8.79
N ALA A 38 -4.16 2.69 -9.41
CA ALA A 38 -4.27 3.99 -8.73
C ALA A 38 -5.69 4.35 -8.25
N ALA A 39 -6.74 3.61 -8.63
CA ALA A 39 -8.08 3.82 -8.12
C ALA A 39 -8.16 3.71 -6.59
N VAL A 40 -7.27 2.94 -5.95
CA VAL A 40 -7.18 2.81 -4.49
C VAL A 40 -6.92 4.15 -3.80
N PHE A 41 -6.25 5.10 -4.47
CA PHE A 41 -5.98 6.43 -3.90
C PHE A 41 -7.23 7.32 -3.77
N ARG A 42 -8.37 6.89 -4.34
CA ARG A 42 -9.65 7.60 -4.20
C ARG A 42 -10.38 7.23 -2.91
N LEU A 43 -9.99 6.12 -2.27
CA LEU A 43 -10.56 5.71 -0.99
C LEU A 43 -9.94 6.55 0.15
N PRO A 44 -10.68 6.82 1.22
CA PRO A 44 -10.09 7.35 2.44
C PRO A 44 -9.03 6.38 2.97
N GLY A 45 -7.84 6.90 3.26
CA GLY A 45 -6.71 6.09 3.72
C GLY A 45 -6.62 6.00 5.24
N VAL A 46 -6.34 4.80 5.77
CA VAL A 46 -5.98 4.58 7.19
C VAL A 46 -4.61 3.91 7.25
N ALA A 47 -3.69 4.51 7.99
CA ALA A 47 -2.39 3.91 8.25
C ALA A 47 -2.47 2.90 9.40
N ILE A 48 -2.03 1.66 9.16
CA ILE A 48 -1.82 0.66 10.21
C ILE A 48 -0.34 0.33 10.21
N VAL A 49 0.37 0.71 11.27
CA VAL A 49 1.81 0.49 11.42
C VAL A 49 2.09 -0.17 12.76
N GLY A 50 3.19 -0.90 12.87
CA GLY A 50 3.58 -1.44 14.17
C GLY A 50 4.86 -2.25 14.18
N ALA A 51 4.98 -3.10 15.20
CA ALA A 51 6.21 -3.84 15.46
C ALA A 51 6.55 -4.85 14.35
N ARG A 52 7.83 -4.90 13.98
CA ARG A 52 8.39 -5.92 13.05
C ARG A 52 8.40 -7.32 13.64
N ASN A 53 8.49 -7.41 14.97
CA ASN A 53 8.39 -8.64 15.76
C ASN A 53 7.17 -8.56 16.68
N ALA A 54 5.99 -8.79 16.12
CA ALA A 54 4.72 -8.69 16.84
C ALA A 54 4.28 -10.05 17.38
N SER A 55 3.51 -10.04 18.48
CA SER A 55 2.87 -11.25 18.99
C SER A 55 1.81 -11.77 18.00
N LEU A 56 1.47 -13.06 18.11
CA LEU A 56 0.38 -13.65 17.31
C LEU A 56 -0.96 -12.92 17.53
N ALA A 57 -1.20 -12.46 18.77
CA ALA A 57 -2.38 -11.65 19.09
C ALA A 57 -2.36 -10.30 18.36
N GLY A 58 -1.21 -9.61 18.33
CA GLY A 58 -1.04 -8.35 17.60
C GLY A 58 -1.22 -8.52 16.10
N ILE A 59 -0.63 -9.57 15.52
CA ILE A 59 -0.81 -9.93 14.10
C ILE A 59 -2.28 -10.19 13.78
N LYS A 60 -2.97 -10.98 14.61
CA LYS A 60 -4.40 -11.26 14.43
C LYS A 60 -5.23 -9.98 14.50
N MET A 61 -4.98 -9.13 15.49
CA MET A 61 -5.70 -7.87 15.65
C MET A 61 -5.51 -6.94 14.46
N ALA A 62 -4.27 -6.72 14.01
CA ALA A 62 -3.98 -5.87 12.86
C ALA A 62 -4.67 -6.36 11.58
N ARG A 63 -4.66 -7.68 11.35
CA ARG A 63 -5.33 -8.28 10.19
C ARG A 63 -6.84 -8.11 10.24
N MET A 64 -7.46 -8.34 11.41
CA MET A 64 -8.92 -8.15 11.58
C MET A 64 -9.30 -6.69 11.40
N LEU A 65 -8.58 -5.77 12.03
CA LEU A 65 -8.84 -4.34 11.92
C LEU A 65 -8.73 -3.86 10.47
N ALA A 66 -7.69 -4.28 9.74
CA ALA A 66 -7.52 -3.97 8.33
C ALA A 66 -8.66 -4.51 7.45
N ALA A 67 -9.13 -5.73 7.74
CA ALA A 67 -10.26 -6.33 7.03
C ALA A 67 -11.58 -5.58 7.31
N ASP A 68 -11.80 -5.16 8.56
CA ASP A 68 -13.02 -4.45 8.96
C ASP A 68 -13.07 -3.06 8.32
N LEU A 69 -12.00 -2.27 8.46
CA LEU A 69 -11.86 -0.97 7.81
C LEU A 69 -11.96 -1.08 6.28
N GLY A 70 -11.35 -2.12 5.70
CA GLY A 70 -11.45 -2.39 4.28
C GLY A 70 -12.89 -2.60 3.81
N ARG A 71 -13.68 -3.36 4.58
CA ARG A 71 -15.11 -3.60 4.29
C ARG A 71 -15.93 -2.31 4.41
N ASP A 72 -15.52 -1.40 5.26
CA ASP A 72 -16.14 -0.09 5.43
C ASP A 72 -15.66 0.95 4.40
N GLY A 73 -14.87 0.53 3.41
CA GLY A 73 -14.48 1.36 2.26
C GLY A 73 -13.17 2.15 2.45
N TYR A 74 -12.36 1.81 3.44
CA TYR A 74 -11.04 2.42 3.64
C TYR A 74 -9.94 1.67 2.88
N ALA A 75 -8.96 2.41 2.35
CA ALA A 75 -7.70 1.85 1.90
C ALA A 75 -6.71 1.75 3.07
N ILE A 76 -6.08 0.60 3.25
CA ILE A 76 -5.06 0.43 4.28
C ILE A 76 -3.69 0.79 3.74
N VAL A 77 -2.99 1.73 4.41
CA VAL A 77 -1.66 2.20 4.05
C VAL A 77 -0.63 1.66 5.05
N SER A 78 0.45 1.04 4.57
CA SER A 78 1.53 0.55 5.45
C SER A 78 2.86 0.42 4.69
N GLY A 79 3.96 0.21 5.41
CA GLY A 79 5.32 0.19 4.87
C GLY A 79 5.84 -1.16 4.39
N LEU A 80 4.98 -2.18 4.22
CA LEU A 80 5.37 -3.53 3.79
C LEU A 80 6.45 -4.22 4.66
N ALA A 81 6.68 -3.76 5.89
CA ALA A 81 7.60 -4.42 6.80
C ALA A 81 7.04 -5.78 7.30
N ARG A 82 7.88 -6.59 7.95
CA ARG A 82 7.42 -7.78 8.69
C ARG A 82 6.46 -7.40 9.81
N GLY A 83 5.69 -8.36 10.30
CA GLY A 83 4.87 -8.21 11.50
C GLY A 83 3.55 -7.51 11.19
N ILE A 84 3.29 -6.38 11.86
CA ILE A 84 2.00 -5.66 11.78
C ILE A 84 1.69 -5.21 10.36
N ASP A 85 2.65 -4.64 9.65
CA ASP A 85 2.48 -4.16 8.27
C ASP A 85 2.06 -5.28 7.32
N THR A 86 2.78 -6.41 7.31
CA THR A 86 2.39 -7.63 6.56
C THR A 86 0.96 -8.04 6.88
N ALA A 87 0.60 -8.09 8.17
CA ALA A 87 -0.72 -8.54 8.61
C ALA A 87 -1.84 -7.59 8.17
N ALA A 88 -1.58 -6.28 8.21
CA ALA A 88 -2.50 -5.25 7.76
C ALA A 88 -2.78 -5.40 6.26
N HIS A 89 -1.73 -5.47 5.43
CA HIS A 89 -1.87 -5.68 3.99
C HIS A 89 -2.67 -6.94 3.68
N GLN A 90 -2.32 -8.08 4.29
CA GLN A 90 -3.03 -9.36 4.11
C GLN A 90 -4.52 -9.29 4.48
N GLY A 91 -4.88 -8.48 5.48
CA GLY A 91 -6.29 -8.27 5.88
C GLY A 91 -7.09 -7.48 4.84
N SER A 92 -6.43 -6.60 4.10
CA SER A 92 -7.06 -5.65 3.18
C SER A 92 -6.85 -5.93 1.68
N LEU A 93 -6.24 -7.07 1.31
CA LEU A 93 -5.97 -7.43 -0.09
C LEU A 93 -7.22 -7.43 -0.98
N ALA A 94 -8.39 -7.76 -0.42
CA ALA A 94 -9.65 -7.85 -1.17
C ALA A 94 -10.36 -6.50 -1.33
N THR A 95 -10.02 -5.51 -0.49
CA THR A 95 -10.76 -4.24 -0.36
C THR A 95 -9.94 -3.06 -0.89
N GLY A 96 -8.62 -3.08 -0.69
CA GLY A 96 -7.70 -2.08 -1.17
C GLY A 96 -6.60 -1.79 -0.16
N THR A 97 -5.35 -1.87 -0.59
CA THR A 97 -4.19 -1.57 0.25
C THR A 97 -3.07 -0.92 -0.54
N ILE A 98 -2.28 -0.10 0.14
CA ILE A 98 -1.20 0.70 -0.43
C ILE A 98 0.07 0.40 0.36
N GLY A 99 1.04 -0.21 -0.29
CA GLY A 99 2.40 -0.39 0.23
C GLY A 99 3.27 0.82 -0.08
N VAL A 100 3.87 1.43 0.94
CA VAL A 100 4.82 2.54 0.79
C VAL A 100 6.23 2.01 1.01
N LEU A 101 7.04 2.02 -0.05
CA LEU A 101 8.41 1.54 0.00
C LEU A 101 9.38 2.71 0.22
N ALA A 102 10.30 2.55 1.16
CA ALA A 102 11.36 3.54 1.43
C ALA A 102 12.53 3.46 0.43
N GLY A 103 12.53 2.46 -0.46
CA GLY A 103 13.52 2.24 -1.52
C GLY A 103 12.88 2.17 -2.91
N GLY A 104 13.68 1.82 -3.92
CA GLY A 104 13.18 1.61 -5.27
C GLY A 104 12.21 0.43 -5.37
N LEU A 105 11.23 0.52 -6.29
CA LEU A 105 10.27 -0.56 -6.57
C LEU A 105 10.94 -1.83 -7.15
N ASP A 106 12.20 -1.71 -7.58
CA ASP A 106 13.04 -2.77 -8.12
C ASP A 106 13.67 -3.66 -7.03
N GLN A 107 13.63 -3.25 -5.76
CA GLN A 107 14.17 -4.04 -4.65
C GLN A 107 13.23 -4.02 -3.43
N PRO A 108 12.05 -4.69 -3.51
CA PRO A 108 11.13 -4.77 -2.39
C PRO A 108 11.84 -5.39 -1.18
N TYR A 109 11.88 -4.64 -0.09
CA TYR A 109 12.43 -5.08 1.19
C TYR A 109 11.32 -5.10 2.23
N PRO A 110 11.18 -6.19 3.01
CA PRO A 110 12.05 -7.37 3.07
C PRO A 110 11.73 -8.41 1.96
N PRO A 111 12.71 -9.23 1.52
CA PRO A 111 12.52 -10.18 0.40
C PRO A 111 11.36 -11.17 0.59
N GLU A 112 11.06 -11.54 1.84
CA GLU A 112 9.96 -12.46 2.17
C GLU A 112 8.59 -11.87 1.84
N ASN A 113 8.47 -10.54 1.78
CA ASN A 113 7.24 -9.85 1.39
C ASN A 113 7.18 -9.54 -0.11
N ALA A 114 8.13 -10.00 -0.93
CA ALA A 114 8.11 -9.76 -2.39
C ALA A 114 6.82 -10.30 -3.04
N GLY A 115 6.39 -11.51 -2.67
CA GLY A 115 5.13 -12.08 -3.14
C GLY A 115 3.91 -11.24 -2.75
N LEU A 116 3.89 -10.73 -1.51
CA LEU A 116 2.84 -9.83 -1.05
C LEU A 116 2.84 -8.49 -1.81
N CYS A 117 4.01 -7.95 -2.16
CA CYS A 117 4.11 -6.74 -2.98
C CYS A 117 3.45 -6.93 -4.35
N GLU A 118 3.70 -8.07 -5.00
CA GLU A 118 3.06 -8.42 -6.27
C GLU A 118 1.55 -8.61 -6.11
N GLU A 119 1.10 -9.31 -5.06
CA GLU A 119 -0.33 -9.48 -4.79
C GLU A 119 -1.07 -8.13 -4.59
N ILE A 120 -0.43 -7.17 -3.93
CA ILE A 120 -0.97 -5.82 -3.76
C ILE A 120 -1.06 -5.09 -5.11
N ALA A 121 -0.04 -5.23 -5.95
CA ALA A 121 -0.01 -4.60 -7.26
C ALA A 121 -1.08 -5.18 -8.22
N ASP A 122 -1.28 -6.50 -8.18
CA ASP A 122 -2.20 -7.22 -9.07
C ASP A 122 -3.66 -7.05 -8.68
N ARG A 123 -3.95 -6.92 -7.37
CA ARG A 123 -5.33 -6.78 -6.89
C ARG A 123 -5.79 -5.33 -7.02
N ALA A 124 -6.59 -5.08 -8.05
CA ALA A 124 -7.38 -3.87 -8.18
C ALA A 124 -8.30 -3.71 -6.95
N GLY A 125 -8.12 -2.62 -6.18
CA GLY A 125 -9.11 -2.16 -5.20
C GLY A 125 -10.49 -2.14 -5.87
N ARG A 126 -11.45 -2.84 -5.27
CA ARG A 126 -12.72 -3.16 -5.91
C ARG A 126 -13.53 -1.87 -6.12
N LYS A 127 -13.97 -1.61 -7.36
CA LYS A 127 -15.13 -0.75 -7.62
C LYS A 127 -16.37 -1.57 -7.22
N THR A 128 -16.92 -1.34 -6.04
CA THR A 128 -18.34 -1.58 -5.78
C THR A 128 -19.04 -0.24 -5.75
#